data_AF-A0A1L1STQ5-F1
#
_entry.id   AF-A0A1L1STQ5-F1
#
_cell.length_a   1.000
_cell.length_b   1.000
_cell.length_c   1.000
_cell.angle_alpha   90.00
_cell.angle_beta   90.00
_cell.angle_gamma   90.00
#
_symmetry.space_group_name_H-M   'P 1'
#
loop_
_entity.id
_entity.type
_entity.pdbx_description
1 polymer ?
#
loop_
_entity_poly.entity_id
_entity_poly.type
_entity_poly.pdbx_seq_one_letter_code
_entity_poly.pdbx_strand_id
1 'polypeptide(L)'
;MGCVVQRTEEKHVDRVDWLFSKDKDDASEYVLFYYSNLSVPTGRFQNRSHLVGDTFHNDGSLLLQDVQKADEGIYTCEIRLKNESMVMKKPVELWVLPEEPKDLRVRVGDTTQMRCSIQSTEEKRVTKVNWMFSSGSHTEEETVLSYDSNMRSGKFQSLGRFRNRVD
;
A
#
# COMPACT_ATOMS: atom_id res chain seq x y z
N MET A 1 -1.24 0.13 5.59
CA MET A 1 -1.57 0.33 7.02
C MET A 1 -0.27 0.43 7.81
N GLY A 2 -0.06 1.55 8.49
CA GLY A 2 1.22 1.85 9.12
C GLY A 2 1.37 1.33 10.55
N CYS A 3 2.51 0.71 10.86
CA CYS A 3 2.84 0.24 12.20
C CYS A 3 4.30 0.57 12.55
N VAL A 4 4.55 1.84 12.84
CA VAL A 4 5.87 2.37 13.20
C VAL A 4 5.97 2.57 14.71
N VAL A 5 7.00 2.03 15.35
CA VAL A 5 7.27 2.27 16.78
C VAL A 5 8.14 3.51 16.94
N GLN A 6 7.55 4.57 17.49
CA GLN A 6 8.30 5.80 17.80
C GLN A 6 9.30 5.52 18.94
N ARG A 7 10.58 5.59 18.60
CA ARG A 7 11.73 5.57 19.52
C ARG A 7 12.75 6.59 19.05
N THR A 8 13.65 6.99 19.94
CA THR A 8 14.80 7.83 19.62
C THR A 8 15.89 7.07 18.86
N GLU A 9 15.91 5.74 18.98
CA GLU A 9 16.88 4.85 18.36
C GLU A 9 16.22 3.98 17.28
N GLU A 10 16.97 3.74 16.21
CA GLU A 10 16.65 2.75 15.20
C GLU A 10 16.93 1.35 15.74
N LYS A 11 15.93 0.49 15.68
CA LYS A 11 15.93 -0.85 16.24
C LYS A 11 15.29 -1.83 15.28
N HIS A 12 15.87 -3.02 15.27
CA HIS A 12 15.32 -4.13 14.53
C HIS A 12 13.98 -4.57 15.13
N VAL A 13 13.03 -4.86 14.27
CA VAL A 13 11.78 -5.50 14.62
C VAL A 13 12.03 -6.99 14.86
N ASP A 14 11.63 -7.50 16.02
CA ASP A 14 11.80 -8.91 16.40
C ASP A 14 10.56 -9.74 16.07
N ARG A 15 9.36 -9.14 16.21
CA ARG A 15 8.08 -9.76 15.90
C ARG A 15 7.06 -8.74 15.40
N VAL A 16 6.24 -9.13 14.43
CA VAL A 16 5.02 -8.43 14.03
C VAL A 16 3.90 -9.43 13.83
N ASP A 17 2.76 -9.22 14.46
CA ASP A 17 1.53 -9.95 14.17
C ASP A 17 0.48 -8.96 13.67
N TRP A 18 -0.03 -9.16 12.46
CA TRP A 18 -1.20 -8.45 11.95
C TRP A 18 -2.42 -9.35 12.04
N LEU A 19 -3.39 -8.92 12.82
CA LEU A 19 -4.65 -9.62 13.04
C LEU A 19 -5.81 -8.80 12.46
N PHE A 20 -6.81 -9.49 11.91
CA PHE A 20 -8.05 -8.90 11.42
C PHE A 20 -9.22 -9.37 12.27
N SER A 21 -10.12 -8.47 12.63
CA SER A 21 -11.45 -8.77 13.18
C SER A 21 -12.49 -7.90 12.50
N LYS A 22 -13.72 -8.40 12.30
CA LYS A 22 -14.80 -7.57 11.71
C LYS A 22 -15.25 -6.48 12.68
N ASP A 23 -15.44 -6.88 13.93
CA ASP A 23 -15.81 -6.02 15.06
C ASP A 23 -14.86 -6.24 16.24
N LYS A 24 -14.99 -5.43 17.30
CA LYS A 24 -14.13 -5.53 18.50
C LYS A 24 -14.28 -6.84 19.28
N ASP A 25 -15.46 -7.44 19.24
CA ASP A 25 -15.81 -8.65 20.00
C ASP A 25 -15.80 -9.92 19.13
N ASP A 26 -15.45 -9.78 17.84
CA ASP A 26 -15.42 -10.88 16.89
C ASP A 26 -14.09 -11.65 16.95
N ALA A 27 -14.14 -12.93 16.56
CA ALA A 27 -12.96 -13.77 16.46
C ALA A 27 -11.95 -13.16 15.47
N SER A 28 -10.69 -13.07 15.91
CA SER A 28 -9.62 -12.54 15.06
C SER A 28 -8.96 -13.64 14.23
N GLU A 29 -8.62 -13.33 12.98
CA GLU A 29 -7.82 -14.18 12.09
C GLU A 29 -6.47 -13.51 11.77
N TYR A 30 -5.45 -14.31 11.52
CA TYR A 30 -4.15 -13.80 11.10
C TYR A 30 -4.20 -13.32 9.65
N VAL A 31 -3.68 -12.11 9.44
CA VAL A 31 -3.41 -11.55 8.10
C VAL A 31 -1.99 -11.91 7.67
N LEU A 32 -1.03 -11.61 8.55
CA LEU A 32 0.39 -11.84 8.35
C LEU A 32 1.08 -11.88 9.71
N PHE A 33 2.06 -12.76 9.89
CA PHE A 33 2.98 -12.66 11.01
C PHE A 33 4.43 -12.68 10.54
N TYR A 34 5.30 -12.13 11.38
CA TYR A 34 6.73 -12.03 11.14
C TYR A 34 7.48 -12.40 12.41
N TYR A 35 8.41 -13.35 12.30
CA TYR A 35 9.35 -13.70 13.36
C TYR A 35 10.64 -14.25 12.75
N SER A 36 11.77 -14.10 13.44
CA SER A 36 13.07 -14.67 13.00
C SER A 36 13.42 -14.34 11.54
N ASN A 37 13.17 -13.09 11.12
CA ASN A 37 13.41 -12.60 9.76
C ASN A 37 12.58 -13.29 8.66
N LEU A 38 11.47 -13.94 9.03
CA LEU A 38 10.55 -14.62 8.11
C LEU A 38 9.18 -13.95 8.19
N SER A 39 8.71 -13.42 7.07
CA SER A 39 7.34 -12.90 6.91
C SER A 39 6.45 -13.98 6.31
N VAL A 40 5.34 -14.28 6.96
CA VAL A 40 4.40 -15.33 6.57
C VAL A 40 2.99 -14.75 6.45
N PRO A 41 2.56 -14.41 5.22
CA PRO A 41 1.16 -14.16 4.88
C PRO A 41 0.27 -15.38 5.16
N THR A 42 -0.95 -15.20 5.67
CA THR A 42 -1.80 -16.33 6.11
C THR A 42 -3.24 -16.28 5.58
N GLY A 43 -3.89 -17.45 5.56
CA GLY A 43 -5.32 -17.57 5.28
C GLY A 43 -5.73 -16.96 3.95
N ARG A 44 -6.87 -16.28 3.93
CA ARG A 44 -7.40 -15.59 2.74
C ARG A 44 -6.60 -14.34 2.33
N PHE A 45 -5.59 -13.96 3.12
CA PHE A 45 -4.70 -12.83 2.83
C PHE A 45 -3.37 -13.25 2.21
N GLN A 46 -3.10 -14.56 2.12
CA GLN A 46 -1.80 -15.12 1.74
C GLN A 46 -1.18 -14.52 0.46
N ASN A 47 -2.00 -14.22 -0.55
CA ASN A 47 -1.53 -13.68 -1.84
C ASN A 47 -1.66 -12.16 -1.98
N ARG A 48 -2.12 -11.46 -0.93
CA ARG A 48 -2.48 -10.04 -0.99
C ARG A 48 -1.85 -9.21 0.14
N SER A 49 -1.26 -9.83 1.16
CA SER A 49 -0.64 -9.13 2.29
C SER A 49 0.88 -9.20 2.24
N HIS A 50 1.53 -8.05 2.42
CA HIS A 50 2.99 -7.93 2.42
C HIS A 50 3.48 -7.06 3.57
N LEU A 51 4.52 -7.52 4.27
CA LEU A 51 5.28 -6.68 5.19
C LEU A 51 6.15 -5.72 4.38
N VAL A 52 5.84 -4.42 4.44
CA VAL A 52 6.53 -3.36 3.68
C VAL A 52 7.22 -2.33 4.57
N GLY A 53 7.05 -2.45 5.88
CA GLY A 53 7.81 -1.66 6.85
C GLY A 53 9.29 -2.02 6.82
N ASP A 54 10.14 -1.02 7.08
CA ASP A 54 11.56 -1.25 7.28
C ASP A 54 11.81 -1.89 8.65
N THR A 55 12.04 -3.20 8.65
CA THR A 55 12.27 -4.00 9.85
C THR A 55 13.56 -3.64 10.59
N PHE A 56 14.44 -2.83 10.01
CA PHE A 56 15.63 -2.31 10.68
C PHE A 56 15.36 -0.95 11.37
N HIS A 57 14.27 -0.29 11.02
CA HIS A 57 13.90 1.06 11.45
C HIS A 57 12.50 1.07 12.08
N ASN A 58 12.27 0.13 13.02
CA ASN A 58 11.12 0.12 13.90
C ASN A 58 9.76 -0.02 13.20
N ASP A 59 9.74 -0.45 11.93
CA ASP A 59 8.54 -0.39 11.10
C ASP A 59 8.06 -1.80 10.70
N GLY A 60 6.86 -2.14 11.16
CA GLY A 60 6.14 -3.38 10.82
C GLY A 60 4.93 -3.14 9.91
N SER A 61 4.94 -2.08 9.10
CA SER A 61 3.80 -1.69 8.26
C SER A 61 3.39 -2.75 7.24
N LEU A 62 2.09 -2.83 6.99
CA LEU A 62 1.43 -3.79 6.11
C LEU A 62 0.92 -3.11 4.84
N LEU A 63 1.20 -3.72 3.69
CA LEU A 63 0.50 -3.47 2.43
C LEU A 63 -0.52 -4.57 2.20
N LEU A 64 -1.78 -4.18 2.00
CA LEU A 64 -2.86 -5.08 1.59
C LEU A 64 -3.30 -4.69 0.17
N GLN A 65 -3.29 -5.65 -0.74
CA GLN A 65 -3.64 -5.47 -2.15
C GLN A 65 -5.03 -6.05 -2.46
N ASP A 66 -5.61 -5.61 -3.58
CA ASP A 66 -6.87 -6.15 -4.12
C ASP A 66 -8.00 -6.23 -3.07
N VAL A 67 -8.17 -5.14 -2.29
CA VAL A 67 -9.10 -5.07 -1.14
C VAL A 67 -10.54 -5.39 -1.56
N GLN A 68 -11.19 -6.26 -0.79
CA GLN A 68 -12.56 -6.74 -1.03
C GLN A 68 -13.50 -6.26 0.07
N LYS A 69 -14.82 -6.29 -0.16
CA LYS A 69 -15.79 -5.88 0.88
C LYS A 69 -15.69 -6.71 2.18
N ALA A 70 -15.25 -7.96 2.07
CA ALA A 70 -14.99 -8.84 3.22
C ALA A 70 -13.76 -8.45 4.05
N ASP A 71 -12.95 -7.51 3.57
CA ASP A 71 -11.79 -6.95 4.29
C ASP A 71 -12.16 -5.75 5.17
N GLU A 72 -13.44 -5.32 5.18
CA GLU A 72 -13.91 -4.26 6.08
C GLU A 72 -13.86 -4.74 7.54
N GLY A 73 -13.23 -3.95 8.40
CA GLY A 73 -13.06 -4.28 9.82
C GLY A 73 -11.83 -3.62 10.45
N ILE A 74 -11.38 -4.18 11.57
CA ILE A 74 -10.29 -3.68 12.39
C ILE A 74 -9.05 -4.55 12.18
N TYR A 75 -7.96 -3.91 11.76
CA TYR A 75 -6.64 -4.51 11.64
C TYR A 75 -5.78 -4.10 12.82
N THR A 76 -5.33 -5.05 13.62
CA THR A 76 -4.46 -4.78 14.77
C THR A 76 -3.05 -5.24 14.49
N CYS A 77 -2.10 -4.32 14.55
CA CYS A 77 -0.67 -4.63 14.57
C CYS A 77 -0.22 -4.86 16.01
N GLU A 78 0.41 -5.99 16.29
CA GLU A 78 1.17 -6.25 17.51
C GLU A 78 2.66 -6.35 17.17
N ILE A 79 3.45 -5.37 17.59
CA ILE A 79 4.87 -5.25 17.22
C ILE A 79 5.77 -5.26 18.46
N ARG A 80 6.89 -6.00 18.37
CA ARG A 80 7.93 -6.04 19.39
C ARG A 80 9.30 -5.78 18.76
N LEU A 81 10.04 -4.85 19.35
CA LEU A 81 11.41 -4.53 18.94
C LEU A 81 12.42 -5.48 19.59
N LYS A 82 13.56 -5.66 18.95
CA LYS A 82 14.66 -6.48 19.47
C LYS A 82 15.18 -5.91 20.79
N ASN A 83 15.47 -6.80 21.74
CA ASN A 83 15.89 -6.48 23.10
C ASN A 83 14.85 -5.67 23.91
N GLU A 84 13.59 -5.61 23.47
CA GLU A 84 12.47 -5.04 24.22
C GLU A 84 11.45 -6.14 24.55
N SER A 85 10.91 -6.11 25.78
CA SER A 85 9.82 -6.99 26.22
C SER A 85 8.44 -6.44 25.86
N MET A 86 8.34 -5.11 25.70
CA MET A 86 7.07 -4.44 25.45
C MET A 86 6.56 -4.76 24.03
N VAL A 87 5.29 -5.19 23.96
CA VAL A 87 4.55 -5.32 22.70
C VAL A 87 3.68 -4.08 22.55
N MET A 88 3.84 -3.35 21.45
CA MET A 88 2.96 -2.24 21.10
C MET A 88 1.81 -2.75 20.24
N LYS A 89 0.59 -2.35 20.57
CA LYS A 89 -0.62 -2.68 19.82
C LYS A 89 -1.17 -1.43 19.15
N LYS A 90 -1.36 -1.47 17.82
CA LYS A 90 -1.90 -0.36 17.04
C LYS A 90 -3.06 -0.85 16.16
N PRO A 91 -4.32 -0.53 16.51
CA PRO A 91 -5.47 -0.82 15.67
C PRO A 91 -5.59 0.19 14.52
N VAL A 92 -6.08 -0.27 13.37
CA VAL A 92 -6.41 0.52 12.18
C VAL A 92 -7.76 0.02 11.66
N GLU A 93 -8.73 0.91 11.54
CA GLU A 93 -10.03 0.58 10.97
C GLU A 93 -10.01 0.79 9.46
N LEU A 94 -10.44 -0.23 8.70
CA LEU A 94 -10.52 -0.21 7.25
C LEU A 94 -11.99 -0.23 6.81
N TRP A 95 -12.41 0.84 6.14
CA TRP A 95 -13.71 0.95 5.50
C TRP A 95 -13.60 0.71 4.00
N VAL A 96 -14.47 -0.14 3.44
CA VAL A 96 -14.42 -0.53 2.03
C VAL A 96 -15.62 0.03 1.29
N LEU A 97 -15.32 0.97 0.39
CA LEU A 97 -16.29 1.60 -0.52
C LEU A 97 -16.54 0.71 -1.76
N PRO A 98 -17.65 0.92 -2.49
CA PRO A 98 -17.88 0.26 -3.78
C PRO A 98 -16.75 0.52 -4.78
N GLU A 99 -16.52 -0.44 -5.68
CA GLU A 99 -15.53 -0.32 -6.76
C GLU A 99 -15.84 0.90 -7.64
N GLU A 100 -14.79 1.62 -8.04
CA GLU A 100 -14.94 2.76 -8.94
C GLU A 100 -15.31 2.29 -10.36
N PRO A 101 -16.15 3.04 -11.09
CA PRO A 101 -16.45 2.71 -12.48
C PRO A 101 -15.18 2.65 -13.32
N LYS A 102 -15.03 1.58 -14.10
CA LYS A 102 -13.89 1.40 -15.03
C LYS A 102 -13.91 2.41 -16.18
N ASP A 103 -15.10 2.85 -16.57
CA ASP A 103 -15.28 3.77 -17.69
C ASP A 103 -15.37 5.22 -17.22
N LEU A 104 -14.50 6.07 -17.77
CA LEU A 104 -14.53 7.52 -17.59
C LEU A 104 -14.98 8.20 -18.88
N ARG A 105 -16.15 8.86 -18.86
CA ARG A 105 -16.71 9.57 -20.03
C ARG A 105 -16.37 11.06 -19.96
N VAL A 106 -15.67 11.55 -20.98
CA VAL A 106 -15.14 12.92 -21.06
C VAL A 106 -15.47 13.52 -22.42
N ARG A 107 -15.76 14.82 -22.50
CA ARG A 107 -16.03 15.48 -23.79
C ARG A 107 -14.74 16.01 -24.40
N VAL A 108 -14.75 16.16 -25.72
CA VAL A 108 -13.64 16.77 -26.45
C VAL A 108 -13.41 18.19 -25.94
N GLY A 109 -12.18 18.47 -25.51
CA GLY A 109 -11.77 19.78 -24.98
C GLY A 109 -11.72 19.87 -23.45
N ASP A 110 -12.30 18.90 -22.74
CA ASP A 110 -12.28 18.91 -21.28
C ASP A 110 -10.90 18.53 -20.71
N THR A 111 -10.57 19.10 -19.56
CA THR A 111 -9.49 18.60 -18.68
C THR A 111 -10.09 17.58 -17.72
N THR A 112 -9.44 16.44 -17.56
CA THR A 112 -9.90 15.36 -16.67
C THR A 112 -8.78 14.86 -15.76
N GLN A 113 -9.15 14.36 -14.58
CA GLN A 113 -8.23 13.77 -13.62
C GLN A 113 -8.40 12.25 -13.60
N MET A 114 -7.30 11.53 -13.87
CA MET A 114 -7.23 10.09 -13.67
C MET A 114 -6.57 9.81 -12.32
N ARG A 115 -7.35 9.28 -11.36
CA ARG A 115 -6.87 9.06 -9.99
C ARG A 115 -6.17 7.71 -9.88
N CYS A 116 -4.97 7.70 -9.30
CA CYS A 116 -4.28 6.49 -8.85
C CYS A 116 -3.52 6.82 -7.57
N SER A 117 -3.89 6.17 -6.46
CA SER A 117 -3.26 6.40 -5.16
C SER A 117 -3.35 5.17 -4.28
N ILE A 118 -2.41 5.05 -3.33
CA ILE A 118 -2.47 4.08 -2.24
C ILE A 118 -2.95 4.80 -0.99
N GLN A 119 -4.01 4.31 -0.38
CA GLN A 119 -4.47 4.82 0.91
C GLN A 119 -3.50 4.36 2.02
N SER A 120 -2.91 5.30 2.74
CA SER A 120 -1.86 5.03 3.73
C SER A 120 -1.99 5.96 4.93
N THR A 121 -1.68 5.43 6.12
CA THR A 121 -1.52 6.23 7.35
C THR A 121 -0.13 6.84 7.49
N GLU A 122 0.78 6.48 6.58
CA GLU A 122 2.19 6.88 6.60
C GLU A 122 2.55 7.58 5.28
N GLU A 123 3.38 8.60 5.36
CA GLU A 123 3.82 9.37 4.19
C GLU A 123 4.94 8.67 3.40
N LYS A 124 5.18 9.13 2.17
CA LYS A 124 6.35 8.77 1.33
C LYS A 124 6.57 7.26 1.10
N ARG A 125 5.48 6.48 1.04
CA ARG A 125 5.54 5.02 0.79
C ARG A 125 5.61 4.63 -0.69
N VAL A 126 5.18 5.51 -1.59
CA VAL A 126 5.21 5.25 -3.03
C VAL A 126 6.58 5.63 -3.58
N THR A 127 7.27 4.66 -4.19
CA THR A 127 8.60 4.88 -4.79
C THR A 127 8.56 5.08 -6.30
N LYS A 128 7.57 4.49 -6.97
CA LYS A 128 7.43 4.57 -8.43
C LYS A 128 5.96 4.64 -8.84
N VAL A 129 5.66 5.48 -9.83
CA VAL A 129 4.36 5.57 -10.49
C VAL A 129 4.59 5.53 -11.98
N ASN A 130 3.83 4.71 -12.70
CA ASN A 130 3.90 4.62 -14.15
C ASN A 130 2.49 4.61 -14.75
N TRP A 131 2.22 5.59 -15.60
CA TRP A 131 0.99 5.68 -16.40
C TRP A 131 1.30 5.28 -17.84
N MET A 132 0.62 4.24 -18.30
CA MET A 132 0.72 3.73 -19.67
C MET A 132 -0.60 3.91 -20.39
N PHE A 133 -0.54 4.12 -21.71
CA PHE A 133 -1.71 4.23 -22.57
C PHE A 133 -1.65 3.17 -23.67
N SER A 134 -2.80 2.55 -23.95
CA SER A 134 -3.03 1.64 -25.06
C SER A 134 -4.44 1.82 -25.60
N SER A 135 -4.62 1.80 -26.92
CA SER A 135 -5.90 2.04 -27.60
C SER A 135 -6.72 0.78 -27.90
N GLY A 136 -6.29 -0.39 -27.43
CA GLY A 136 -6.94 -1.69 -27.69
C GLY A 136 -6.35 -2.46 -28.88
N SER A 137 -6.42 -3.80 -28.77
CA SER A 137 -5.87 -4.89 -29.62
C SER A 137 -4.76 -4.54 -30.63
N HIS A 138 -3.53 -4.99 -30.32
CA HIS A 138 -2.31 -4.99 -31.17
C HIS A 138 -1.52 -3.68 -31.31
N THR A 139 -1.68 -2.70 -30.42
CA THR A 139 -0.81 -1.52 -30.38
C THR A 139 0.20 -1.59 -29.23
N GLU A 140 1.45 -1.19 -29.48
CA GLU A 140 2.46 -1.01 -28.45
C GLU A 140 1.98 0.00 -27.39
N GLU A 141 2.32 -0.27 -26.13
CA GLU A 141 2.03 0.65 -25.03
C GLU A 141 2.97 1.86 -25.10
N GLU A 142 2.43 3.05 -24.85
CA GLU A 142 3.23 4.27 -24.76
C GLU A 142 3.16 4.86 -23.35
N THR A 143 4.28 5.40 -22.87
CA THR A 143 4.32 6.07 -21.56
C THR A 143 3.60 7.41 -21.64
N VAL A 144 2.66 7.62 -20.71
CA VAL A 144 1.97 8.89 -20.47
C VAL A 144 2.80 9.74 -19.52
N LEU A 145 3.10 9.19 -18.34
CA LEU A 145 3.85 9.83 -17.27
C LEU A 145 4.53 8.77 -16.42
N SER A 146 5.78 9.00 -16.04
CA SER A 146 6.50 8.15 -15.09
C SER A 146 7.15 9.00 -14.01
N TYR A 147 7.07 8.53 -12.78
CA TYR A 147 7.75 9.10 -11.62
C TYR A 147 8.51 8.00 -10.90
N ASP A 148 9.77 8.28 -10.53
CA ASP A 148 10.61 7.37 -9.75
C ASP A 148 11.41 8.17 -8.73
N SER A 149 11.10 7.97 -7.44
CA SER A 149 11.75 8.69 -6.35
C SER A 149 13.24 8.36 -6.20
N ASN A 150 13.69 7.25 -6.79
CA ASN A 150 15.08 6.83 -6.74
C ASN A 150 15.92 7.46 -7.87
N MET A 151 15.28 8.14 -8.84
CA MET A 151 15.96 8.80 -9.97
C MET A 151 16.07 10.31 -9.77
N ARG A 152 17.24 10.91 -10.06
CA ARG A 152 17.49 12.35 -9.90
C ARG A 152 16.61 13.26 -10.76
N SER A 153 16.33 12.86 -12.00
CA SER A 153 15.41 13.60 -12.88
C SER A 153 13.96 13.43 -12.47
N GLY A 154 13.64 12.35 -11.72
CA GLY A 154 12.42 12.10 -10.95
C GLY A 154 11.12 11.93 -11.72
N LYS A 155 10.87 12.78 -12.72
CA LYS A 155 9.63 12.88 -13.48
C LYS A 155 9.94 12.83 -14.98
N PHE A 156 9.19 11.99 -15.68
CA PHE A 156 9.18 11.90 -17.13
C PHE A 156 7.75 12.10 -17.62
N GLN A 157 7.59 12.93 -18.65
CA GLN A 157 6.33 13.13 -19.35
C GLN A 157 6.48 12.65 -20.79
N SER A 158 5.41 12.10 -21.35
CA SER A 158 5.38 11.66 -22.74
C SER A 158 5.81 12.77 -23.70
N LEU A 159 6.67 12.43 -24.65
CA LEU A 159 7.02 13.30 -25.78
C LEU A 159 6.11 13.07 -27.00
N GLY A 160 5.18 12.11 -26.91
CA GLY A 160 4.21 11.76 -27.94
C GLY A 160 2.90 12.55 -27.83
N ARG A 161 1.76 11.86 -27.96
CA ARG A 161 0.42 12.48 -28.03
C ARG A 161 0.01 13.26 -26.76
N PHE A 162 0.66 12.98 -25.63
CA PHE A 162 0.40 13.62 -24.33
C PHE A 162 1.37 14.77 -24.00
N ARG A 163 2.22 15.16 -24.95
CA ARG A 163 3.23 16.21 -24.75
C ARG A 163 2.60 17.51 -24.28
N ASN A 164 3.07 18.02 -23.14
CA ASN A 164 2.60 19.26 -22.49
C ASN A 164 1.10 19.25 -22.12
N ARG A 165 0.51 18.08 -21.91
CA ARG A 165 -0.92 17.91 -21.59
C ARG A 165 -1.18 17.11 -20.30
N VAL A 166 -0.14 16.76 -19.57
CA VAL A 166 -0.20 15.95 -18.36
C VAL A 166 0.64 16.64 -17.30
N ASP A 167 0.10 16.78 -16.09
CA ASP A 167 0.77 17.41 -14.95
C ASP A 167 0.97 16.43 -13.80
#